data_AF-A0A934YES6-F1
#
_entry.id   AF-A0A934YES6-F1
#
_cell.length_a   1.000
_cell.length_b   1.000
_cell.length_c   1.000
_cell.angle_alpha   90.00
_cell.angle_beta   90.00
_cell.angle_gamma   90.00
#
_symmetry.space_group_name_H-M   'P 1'
#
loop_
_entity.id
_entity.type
_entity.pdbx_description
1 polymer ?
#
loop_
_entity_poly.entity_id
_entity_poly.type
_entity_poly.pdbx_seq_one_letter_code
_entity_poly.pdbx_strand_id
1 'polypeptide(L)'
;MKFSGFAYILAFIIGLGIVLFEYNYHDGNFVSPYLVIPLIIAAAGYLLAPQLDWWWYKRFPLNLDDKIKTIFEKNSEYYRNLNPEKKKIFDQRVVLYIEAKEWLYMGMQEEMPYDLKALVAFQPVRLTLQQKDFLLGTFRQNSCLSKSLS
;
A
#
# COMPACT_ATOMS: atom_id res chain seq x y z
N MET A 1 7.39 -0.62 5.76
CA MET A 1 7.21 -2.02 6.21
C MET A 1 5.74 -2.36 6.05
N LYS A 2 5.40 -3.29 5.15
CA LYS A 2 4.03 -3.77 4.97
C LYS A 2 3.56 -4.41 6.28
N PHE A 3 2.65 -3.74 6.98
CA PHE A 3 2.14 -4.16 8.29
C PHE A 3 1.43 -5.52 8.20
N SER A 4 0.88 -5.83 7.03
CA SER A 4 0.36 -7.15 6.66
C SER A 4 1.33 -8.30 6.97
N GLY A 5 2.64 -8.13 6.79
CA GLY A 5 3.64 -9.16 7.13
C GLY A 5 3.59 -9.60 8.60
N PHE A 6 3.40 -8.65 9.52
CA PHE A 6 3.33 -8.93 10.95
C PHE A 6 1.98 -9.57 11.34
N ALA A 7 0.89 -9.12 10.72
CA ALA A 7 -0.44 -9.72 10.91
C ALA A 7 -0.48 -11.19 10.44
N TYR A 8 0.21 -11.52 9.34
CA TYR A 8 0.34 -12.90 8.85
C TYR A 8 1.12 -13.79 9.81
N ILE A 9 2.24 -13.30 10.35
CA ILE A 9 3.06 -14.06 11.30
C ILE A 9 2.27 -14.32 12.59
N LEU A 10 1.54 -13.31 13.08
CA LEU A 10 0.73 -13.45 14.28
C LEU A 10 -0.45 -14.43 14.08
N ALA A 11 -1.17 -14.33 12.95
CA ALA A 11 -2.26 -15.25 12.63
C ALA A 11 -1.76 -16.68 12.42
N PHE A 12 -0.58 -16.86 11.81
CA PHE A 12 0.06 -18.16 11.63
C PHE A 12 0.48 -18.78 12.96
N ILE A 13 1.09 -18.00 13.86
CA ILE A 13 1.49 -18.47 15.20
C ILE A 13 0.26 -18.89 16.03
N ILE A 14 -0.82 -18.10 15.99
CA ILE A 14 -2.05 -18.42 16.71
C ILE A 14 -2.71 -19.67 16.12
N GLY A 15 -2.81 -19.77 14.80
CA GLY A 15 -3.36 -20.95 14.13
C GLY A 15 -2.56 -22.22 14.42
N LEU A 16 -1.23 -22.14 14.35
CA LEU A 16 -0.32 -23.25 14.64
C LEU A 16 -0.40 -23.68 16.11
N GLY A 17 -0.52 -22.73 17.04
CA GLY A 17 -0.72 -23.01 18.47
C GLY A 17 -2.02 -23.79 18.75
N ILE A 18 -3.11 -23.43 18.07
CA ILE A 18 -4.41 -24.12 18.22
C ILE A 18 -4.35 -25.54 17.61
N VAL A 19 -3.71 -25.70 16.45
CA VAL A 19 -3.51 -27.03 15.83
C VAL A 19 -2.69 -27.95 16.72
N LEU A 20 -1.59 -27.45 17.29
CA LEU A 20 -0.76 -28.23 18.22
C LEU A 20 -1.51 -28.57 19.50
N PHE A 21 -2.34 -27.67 20.02
CA PHE A 21 -3.15 -27.92 21.21
C PHE A 21 -4.18 -29.03 20.97
N GLU A 22 -4.93 -28.98 19.87
CA GLU A 22 -5.90 -30.03 19.47
C GLU A 22 -5.20 -31.38 19.21
N TYR A 23 -4.04 -31.38 18.55
CA TYR A 23 -3.26 -32.59 18.28
C TYR A 23 -2.77 -33.28 19.57
N ASN A 24 -2.42 -32.52 20.61
CA ASN A 24 -1.99 -33.08 21.89
C ASN A 24 -3.17 -33.57 22.76
N TYR A 25 -4.39 -33.10 22.51
CA TYR A 25 -5.54 -33.37 23.38
C TYR A 25 -6.45 -34.50 22.88
N HIS A 26 -6.44 -34.81 21.57
CA HIS A 26 -7.29 -35.84 20.99
C HIS A 26 -6.51 -36.99 20.35
N ASP A 27 -6.65 -38.19 20.94
CA ASP A 27 -6.29 -39.46 20.31
C ASP A 27 -7.22 -39.76 19.12
N GLY A 28 -6.84 -39.24 17.95
CA GLY A 28 -6.97 -39.97 16.69
C GLY A 28 -8.33 -40.08 16.01
N ASN A 29 -9.40 -39.39 16.39
CA ASN A 29 -10.59 -39.37 15.54
C ASN A 29 -11.48 -38.13 15.60
N PHE A 30 -11.86 -37.69 14.39
CA PHE A 30 -12.62 -36.52 13.98
C PHE A 30 -11.88 -35.18 14.02
N VAL A 31 -11.85 -34.53 12.84
CA VAL A 31 -11.39 -33.15 12.67
C VAL A 31 -12.35 -32.25 13.45
N SER A 32 -11.88 -31.75 14.58
CA SER A 32 -12.66 -30.95 15.51
C SER A 32 -13.20 -29.68 14.82
N PRO A 33 -14.49 -29.30 14.97
CA PRO A 33 -15.04 -28.06 14.42
C PRO A 33 -14.27 -26.80 14.87
N TYR A 34 -13.55 -26.90 15.98
CA TYR A 34 -12.70 -25.86 16.53
C TYR A 34 -11.46 -25.54 15.66
N LEU A 35 -11.09 -26.41 14.73
CA LEU A 35 -10.02 -26.17 13.75
C LEU A 35 -10.48 -25.29 12.57
N VAL A 36 -11.79 -25.28 12.29
CA VAL A 36 -12.37 -24.53 11.18
C VAL A 36 -12.45 -23.03 11.49
N ILE A 37 -12.72 -22.68 12.74
CA ILE A 37 -12.84 -21.29 13.21
C ILE A 37 -11.54 -20.48 13.00
N PRO A 38 -10.35 -20.92 13.46
CA PRO A 38 -9.11 -20.17 13.26
C PRO A 38 -8.69 -20.14 11.78
N LEU A 39 -9.01 -21.20 11.01
CA LEU A 39 -8.75 -21.20 9.57
C LEU A 39 -9.55 -20.12 8.85
N ILE A 40 -10.83 -19.95 9.20
CA ILE A 40 -11.68 -18.89 8.65
C ILE A 40 -11.16 -17.51 9.06
N ILE A 41 -10.75 -17.33 10.31
CA ILE A 41 -10.18 -16.06 10.80
C ILE A 41 -8.88 -15.73 10.05
N ALA A 42 -8.01 -16.72 9.84
CA ALA A 42 -6.77 -16.55 9.07
C ALA A 42 -7.06 -16.21 7.60
N ALA A 43 -8.01 -16.90 6.97
CA ALA A 43 -8.42 -16.63 5.59
C ALA A 43 -9.05 -15.24 5.43
N ALA A 44 -9.91 -14.83 6.37
CA ALA A 44 -10.52 -13.51 6.39
C ALA A 44 -9.46 -12.41 6.59
N GLY A 45 -8.52 -12.60 7.52
CA GLY A 45 -7.39 -11.70 7.72
C GLY A 45 -6.53 -11.56 6.46
N TYR A 46 -6.32 -12.65 5.72
CA TYR A 46 -5.57 -12.65 4.46
C TYR A 46 -6.26 -11.86 3.35
N LEU A 47 -7.57 -12.08 3.17
CA LEU A 47 -8.34 -11.35 2.14
C LEU A 47 -8.49 -9.86 2.47
N LEU A 48 -8.55 -9.51 3.76
CA LEU A 48 -8.75 -8.13 4.23
C LEU A 48 -7.44 -7.37 4.49
N ALA A 49 -6.28 -8.05 4.49
CA ALA A 49 -4.98 -7.42 4.68
C ALA A 49 -4.73 -6.17 3.81
N PRO A 50 -4.98 -6.17 2.48
CA PRO A 50 -4.78 -4.96 1.67
C PRO A 50 -5.71 -3.81 2.07
N GLN A 51 -6.92 -4.11 2.54
CA GLN A 51 -7.86 -3.09 3.01
C GLN A 51 -7.42 -2.50 4.36
N LEU A 52 -6.90 -3.33 5.26
CA LEU A 52 -6.35 -2.89 6.54
C LEU A 52 -5.10 -2.02 6.37
N ASP A 53 -4.18 -2.44 5.49
CA ASP A 53 -2.98 -1.67 5.17
C ASP A 53 -3.37 -0.29 4.63
N TRP A 54 -4.32 -0.21 3.69
CA TRP A 54 -4.80 1.07 3.17
C TRP A 54 -5.48 1.94 4.23
N TRP A 55 -6.29 1.34 5.12
CA TRP A 55 -6.91 2.04 6.24
C TRP A 55 -5.84 2.63 7.17
N TRP A 56 -4.78 1.88 7.45
CA TRP A 56 -3.67 2.33 8.29
C TRP A 56 -2.88 3.47 7.65
N TYR A 57 -2.50 3.34 6.38
CA TYR A 57 -1.79 4.40 5.64
C TYR A 57 -2.59 5.69 5.52
N LYS A 58 -3.93 5.60 5.46
CA LYS A 58 -4.81 6.76 5.49
C LYS A 58 -4.87 7.43 6.87
N ARG A 59 -4.73 6.65 7.96
CA ARG A 59 -4.80 7.12 9.36
C ARG A 59 -3.46 7.67 9.87
N PHE A 60 -2.35 7.02 9.51
CA PHE A 60 -0.97 7.39 9.84
C PHE A 60 -0.17 7.63 8.56
N PRO A 61 -0.37 8.77 7.91
CA PRO A 61 0.36 9.06 6.69
C PRO A 61 1.81 9.38 7.05
N LEU A 62 2.74 8.64 6.44
CA LEU A 62 4.17 8.88 6.61
C LEU A 62 4.52 10.28 6.07
N ASN A 63 5.38 10.99 6.79
CA ASN A 63 5.87 12.27 6.33
C ASN A 63 6.82 12.06 5.13
N LEU A 64 6.67 12.92 4.13
CA LEU A 64 7.60 12.96 3.00
C LEU A 64 9.00 13.34 3.51
N ASP A 65 10.03 12.73 2.94
CA ASP A 65 11.44 13.05 3.25
C ASP A 65 11.71 14.54 2.97
N ASP A 66 12.44 15.18 3.87
CA ASP A 66 12.74 16.61 3.83
C ASP A 66 13.55 16.98 2.58
N LYS A 67 14.38 16.06 2.07
CA LYS A 67 15.09 16.25 0.81
C LYS A 67 14.13 16.48 -0.35
N ILE A 68 13.06 15.69 -0.45
CA ILE A 68 12.05 15.83 -1.52
C ILE A 68 11.25 17.13 -1.35
N LYS A 69 10.92 17.51 -0.11
CA LYS A 69 10.24 18.78 0.15
C LYS A 69 11.04 19.96 -0.38
N THR A 70 12.36 19.98 -0.15
CA THR A 70 13.21 21.06 -0.69
C THR A 70 13.22 21.10 -2.21
N ILE A 71 13.16 19.95 -2.87
CA ILE A 71 13.06 19.85 -4.34
C ILE A 71 11.73 20.44 -4.82
N PHE A 72 10.62 20.14 -4.14
CA PHE A 72 9.30 20.68 -4.48
C PHE A 72 9.21 22.19 -4.25
N GLU A 73 9.80 22.71 -3.17
CA GLU A 73 9.84 24.15 -2.90
C GLU A 73 10.67 24.94 -3.91
N LYS A 74 11.77 24.35 -4.39
CA LYS A 74 12.61 24.99 -5.42
C LYS A 74 11.93 24.98 -6.78
N ASN A 75 11.37 23.84 -7.19
CA ASN A 75 10.91 23.62 -8.56
C ASN A 75 9.44 23.96 -8.82
N SER A 76 8.61 24.17 -7.79
CA SER A 76 7.18 24.41 -7.97
C SER A 76 6.65 25.63 -7.20
N GLU A 77 6.22 26.65 -7.94
CA GLU A 77 5.48 27.78 -7.40
C GLU A 77 4.16 27.36 -6.74
N TYR A 78 3.51 26.33 -7.28
CA TYR A 78 2.27 25.79 -6.73
C TYR A 78 2.48 25.30 -5.30
N TYR A 79 3.56 24.53 -5.07
CA TYR A 79 3.85 24.00 -3.74
C TYR A 79 4.20 25.12 -2.75
N ARG A 80 4.97 26.14 -3.19
CA ARG A 80 5.31 27.30 -2.34
C ARG A 80 4.09 28.07 -1.85
N ASN A 81 3.08 28.24 -2.71
CA ASN A 81 1.89 29.04 -2.42
C ASN A 81 0.81 28.31 -1.59
N LEU A 82 1.01 27.03 -1.23
CA LEU A 82 0.06 26.29 -0.42
C LEU A 82 0.15 26.68 1.07
N ASN A 83 -1.02 26.79 1.71
CA ASN A 83 -1.13 26.91 3.17
C ASN A 83 -0.47 25.69 3.85
N PRO A 84 0.23 25.83 5.00
CA PRO A 84 0.82 24.73 5.77
C PRO A 84 -0.07 23.48 5.92
N GLU A 85 -1.37 23.63 6.15
CA GLU A 85 -2.29 22.49 6.24
C GLU A 85 -2.44 21.75 4.91
N LYS A 86 -2.57 22.48 3.80
CA LYS A 86 -2.67 21.89 2.46
C LYS A 86 -1.34 21.31 2.00
N LYS A 87 -0.20 21.87 2.43
CA LYS A 87 1.13 21.27 2.21
C LYS A 87 1.23 19.90 2.88
N LYS A 88 0.79 19.76 4.13
CA LYS A 88 0.73 18.45 4.80
C LYS A 88 -0.12 17.46 4.01
N ILE A 89 -1.32 17.85 3.60
CA ILE A 89 -2.20 16.97 2.81
C ILE A 89 -1.54 16.58 1.48
N PHE A 90 -0.85 17.52 0.83
CA PHE A 90 -0.12 17.28 -0.41
C PHE A 90 0.99 16.23 -0.21
N ASP A 91 1.84 16.42 0.80
CA ASP A 91 2.93 15.50 1.13
C ASP A 91 2.41 14.08 1.40
N GLN A 92 1.35 13.99 2.21
CA GLN A 92 0.71 12.72 2.54
C GLN A 92 0.18 12.01 1.28
N ARG A 93 -0.46 12.75 0.37
CA ARG A 93 -0.98 12.19 -0.89
C ARG A 93 0.13 11.74 -1.83
N VAL A 94 1.26 12.44 -1.88
CA VAL A 94 2.43 12.01 -2.65
C VAL A 94 2.94 10.68 -2.13
N VAL A 95 3.15 10.55 -0.83
CA VAL A 95 3.58 9.29 -0.21
C VAL A 95 2.59 8.16 -0.47
N LEU A 96 1.29 8.41 -0.27
CA LEU A 96 0.23 7.44 -0.56
C LEU A 96 0.21 7.01 -2.02
N TYR A 97 0.46 7.94 -2.95
CA TYR A 97 0.50 7.62 -4.38
C TYR A 97 1.73 6.78 -4.77
N ILE A 98 2.87 7.03 -4.12
CA ILE A 98 4.08 6.22 -4.30
C ILE A 98 3.85 4.78 -3.79
N GLU A 99 3.27 4.62 -2.61
CA GLU A 99 3.02 3.30 -2.01
C GLU A 99 1.90 2.53 -2.72
N ALA A 100 0.86 3.23 -3.20
CA ALA A 100 -0.28 2.61 -3.85
C ALA A 100 0.02 2.10 -5.27
N LYS A 101 1.09 2.57 -5.92
CA LYS A 101 1.45 2.16 -7.29
C LYS A 101 2.65 1.24 -7.30
N GLU A 102 2.55 0.19 -8.10
CA GLU A 102 3.69 -0.60 -8.52
C GLU A 102 4.46 0.18 -9.60
N TRP A 103 5.72 0.49 -9.32
CA TRP A 103 6.57 1.26 -10.21
C TRP A 103 7.43 0.32 -11.03
N LEU A 104 7.18 0.27 -12.34
CA LEU A 104 7.98 -0.48 -13.30
C LEU A 104 8.90 0.48 -14.05
N TYR A 105 10.19 0.15 -14.13
CA TYR A 105 11.15 0.88 -14.95
C TYR A 105 11.31 0.15 -16.28
N MET A 106 11.04 0.82 -17.41
CA MET A 106 11.28 0.22 -18.73
C MET A 106 12.78 0.06 -18.95
N GLY A 107 13.26 -1.18 -19.01
CA GLY A 107 14.63 -1.50 -19.41
C GLY A 107 15.66 -1.68 -18.29
N MET A 108 15.27 -1.57 -17.01
CA MET A 108 16.13 -1.92 -15.86
C MET A 108 15.38 -2.89 -14.96
N GLN A 109 16.06 -3.93 -14.46
CA GLN A 109 15.52 -4.85 -13.45
C GLN A 109 15.53 -4.25 -12.03
N GLU A 110 16.09 -3.06 -11.86
CA GLU A 110 16.17 -2.36 -10.58
C GLU A 110 14.92 -1.53 -10.27
N GLU A 111 14.59 -1.44 -8.98
CA GLU A 111 13.51 -0.59 -8.48
C GLU A 111 13.83 0.90 -8.71
N MET A 112 12.86 1.66 -9.22
CA MET A 112 13.03 3.10 -9.43
C MET A 112 13.39 3.82 -8.11
N PRO A 113 14.39 4.73 -8.13
CA PRO A 113 14.78 5.49 -6.94
C PRO A 113 13.63 6.37 -6.45
N TYR A 114 13.57 6.56 -5.12
CA TYR A 114 12.46 7.25 -4.46
C TYR A 114 12.27 8.69 -4.96
N ASP A 115 13.37 9.41 -5.22
CA ASP A 115 13.35 10.79 -5.73
C ASP A 115 12.58 10.88 -7.07
N LEU A 116 12.77 9.91 -7.97
CA LEU A 116 12.05 9.87 -9.26
C LEU A 116 10.57 9.50 -9.08
N LYS A 117 10.26 8.54 -8.21
CA LYS A 117 8.87 8.18 -7.87
C LYS A 117 8.11 9.41 -7.35
N ALA A 118 8.74 10.21 -6.49
CA ALA A 118 8.15 11.42 -5.94
C ALA A 118 7.92 12.52 -7.00
N LEU A 119 8.86 12.72 -7.92
CA LEU A 119 8.70 13.66 -9.03
C LEU A 119 7.55 13.27 -9.96
N VAL A 120 7.41 11.98 -10.28
CA VAL A 120 6.30 11.50 -11.13
C VAL A 120 4.97 11.58 -10.37
N ALA A 121 4.95 11.30 -9.07
CA ALA A 121 3.77 11.42 -8.22
C ALA A 121 3.31 12.87 -8.01
N PHE A 122 4.20 13.86 -8.16
CA PHE A 122 3.90 15.28 -7.94
C PHE A 122 2.76 15.80 -8.84
N GLN A 123 2.83 15.52 -10.15
CA GLN A 123 1.85 16.01 -11.13
C GLN A 123 0.42 15.49 -10.91
N PRO A 124 0.19 14.17 -10.78
CA PRO A 124 -1.16 13.66 -10.55
C PRO A 124 -1.73 14.14 -9.21
N VAL A 125 -0.92 14.22 -8.15
CA VAL A 125 -1.37 14.71 -6.84
C VAL A 125 -1.74 16.20 -6.89
N ARG A 126 -0.99 17.02 -7.64
CA ARG A 126 -1.34 18.42 -7.88
C ARG A 126 -2.71 18.56 -8.53
N LEU A 127 -3.02 17.73 -9.53
CA LEU A 127 -4.30 17.77 -10.23
C LEU A 127 -5.46 17.26 -9.36
N THR A 128 -5.20 16.29 -8.49
CA THR A 128 -6.24 15.66 -7.67
C THR A 128 -6.36 16.23 -6.26
N LEU A 129 -5.60 17.28 -5.90
CA LEU A 129 -5.57 17.84 -4.54
C LEU A 129 -6.97 18.25 -4.03
N GLN A 130 -7.83 18.76 -4.91
CA GLN A 130 -9.21 19.16 -4.58
C GLN A 130 -10.23 18.02 -4.73
N GLN A 131 -9.84 16.87 -5.28
CA GLN A 131 -10.71 15.73 -5.46
C GLN A 131 -10.68 14.78 -4.26
N LYS A 132 -11.80 14.08 -4.06
CA LYS A 132 -11.94 13.03 -3.03
C LYS A 132 -11.17 11.77 -3.42
N ASP A 133 -11.22 11.39 -4.71
CA ASP A 133 -10.38 10.34 -5.27
C ASP A 133 -9.08 10.92 -5.82
N PHE A 134 -8.00 10.71 -5.08
CA PHE A 134 -6.67 11.21 -5.43
C PHE A 134 -5.80 10.18 -6.14
N LEU A 135 -6.10 8.90 -5.96
CA LEU A 135 -5.45 7.80 -6.66
C LEU A 135 -6.06 7.72 -8.05
N LEU A 136 -5.35 8.25 -9.04
CA LEU A 136 -5.71 8.00 -10.45
C LEU A 136 -5.70 6.49 -10.66
N GLY A 137 -6.86 5.94 -11.03
CA GLY A 137 -7.04 4.52 -11.31
C GLY A 137 -5.96 3.98 -12.23
N THR A 138 -5.70 2.67 -12.16
CA THR A 138 -4.69 2.01 -12.98
C THR A 138 -4.94 2.33 -14.46
N PHE A 139 -4.08 3.17 -15.03
CA PHE A 139 -4.04 3.39 -16.46
C PHE A 139 -3.50 2.09 -17.05
N ARG A 140 -4.40 1.23 -17.51
CA ARG A 140 -4.07 -0.09 -18.04
C ARG A 140 -3.23 0.13 -19.30
N GLN A 141 -1.91 0.04 -19.18
CA GLN A 141 -0.92 0.32 -20.23
C GLN A 141 -1.14 -0.50 -21.51
N ASN A 142 -1.87 -1.61 -21.38
CA ASN A 142 -2.22 -2.56 -22.42
C ASN A 142 -3.16 -1.97 -23.50
N SER A 143 -3.83 -0.84 -23.24
CA SER A 143 -4.74 -0.23 -24.23
C SER A 143 -4.01 0.45 -25.41
N CYS A 144 -2.74 0.85 -25.22
CA CYS A 144 -1.96 1.50 -26.28
C CYS A 144 -1.16 0.50 -27.13
N LEU A 145 -0.65 -0.59 -26.53
CA LEU A 145 0.14 -1.59 -27.26
C LEU A 145 -0.69 -2.46 -28.20
N SER A 146 -2.01 -2.57 -27.98
CA SER A 146 -2.92 -3.27 -28.89
C SER A 146 -3.17 -2.53 -30.21
N LYS A 147 -2.90 -1.21 -30.28
CA LYS A 147 -3.21 -0.37 -31.46
C LYS A 147 -2.01 -0.12 -32.38
N SER A 148 -0.80 -0.52 -31.98
CA SER A 148 0.40 -0.41 -32.84
C SER A 148 0.78 -1.73 -33.51
N LEU A 149 -0.02 -2.78 -33.33
CA LEU A 149 0.22 -4.13 -33.87
C LEU A 149 -0.96 -4.63 -34.74
N SER A 150 -1.87 -3.74 -35.18
CA SER A 150 -2.94 -4.04 -36.13
C SER A 150 -2.75 -3.27 -37.44
#